data_AF-A0A0C1R9M1-F1
#
_entry.id   AF-A0A0C1R9M1-F1
#
_cell.length_a   1.000
_cell.length_b   1.000
_cell.length_c   1.000
_cell.angle_alpha   90.00
_cell.angle_beta   90.00
_cell.angle_gamma   90.00
#
_symmetry.space_group_name_H-M   'P 1'
#
loop_
_entity.id
_entity.type
_entity.pdbx_description
1 polymer ?
#
loop_
_entity_poly.entity_id
_entity_poly.type
_entity_poly.pdbx_seq_one_letter_code
_entity_poly.pdbx_strand_id
1 'polypeptide(L)'
;MVIGSHVATVQRVSTYCLQQNAEVFPYYGIPMNEEITLFAPHILVFCLPINEALEHHSLLQPCIFWSEQPKNEDLPSVNTPTELYTRLQEVLQL
;
A
#
# COMPACT_ATOMS: atom_id res chain seq x y z
N MET A 1 1.15 1.93 6.31
CA MET A 1 2.08 2.77 5.51
C MET A 1 1.64 2.72 4.06
N VAL A 2 1.55 3.87 3.38
CA VAL A 2 1.17 3.95 1.95
C VAL A 2 2.41 4.37 1.16
N ILE A 3 2.85 3.54 0.23
CA ILE A 3 4.17 3.61 -0.41
C ILE A 3 3.98 3.78 -1.91
N GLY A 4 4.67 4.75 -2.52
CA GLY A 4 4.65 4.88 -3.98
C GLY A 4 5.58 5.96 -4.51
N SER A 5 5.77 5.96 -5.83
CA SER A 5 6.61 6.94 -6.54
C SER A 5 5.83 8.20 -6.96
N HIS A 6 4.52 8.08 -7.19
CA HIS A 6 3.66 9.17 -7.64
C HIS A 6 2.98 9.84 -6.45
N VAL A 7 3.38 11.09 -6.16
CA VAL A 7 2.88 11.85 -5.00
C VAL A 7 1.36 11.94 -4.97
N ALA A 8 0.73 12.26 -6.11
CA ALA A 8 -0.72 12.41 -6.19
C ALA A 8 -1.47 11.12 -5.86
N THR A 9 -0.96 9.96 -6.31
CA THR A 9 -1.56 8.65 -6.03
C THR A 9 -1.40 8.29 -4.55
N VAL A 10 -0.19 8.46 -3.98
CA VAL A 10 0.05 8.19 -2.56
C VAL A 10 -0.84 9.04 -1.67
N GLN A 11 -0.98 10.34 -1.97
CA GLN A 11 -1.87 11.24 -1.22
C GLN A 11 -3.35 10.84 -1.33
N ARG A 12 -3.80 10.45 -2.53
CA ARG A 12 -5.17 10.01 -2.78
C ARG A 12 -5.50 8.73 -2.01
N VAL A 13 -4.64 7.71 -2.13
CA VAL A 13 -4.79 6.45 -1.40
C VAL A 13 -4.70 6.67 0.11
N SER A 14 -3.79 7.52 0.57
CA SER A 14 -3.71 7.92 1.97
C SER A 14 -5.01 8.56 2.46
N THR A 15 -5.62 9.43 1.65
CA THR A 15 -6.93 10.03 1.96
C THR A 15 -8.01 8.97 2.10
N TYR A 16 -8.05 7.97 1.22
CA TYR A 16 -9.00 6.86 1.33
C TYR A 16 -8.81 6.07 2.62
N CYS A 17 -7.57 5.76 3.00
CA CYS A 17 -7.29 5.08 4.26
C CYS A 17 -7.68 5.93 5.48
N LEU A 18 -7.38 7.24 5.47
CA LEU A 18 -7.75 8.16 6.56
C LEU A 18 -9.28 8.25 6.74
N GLN A 19 -10.05 8.24 5.64
CA GLN A 19 -11.51 8.23 5.68
C GLN A 19 -12.09 6.97 6.37
N GLN A 20 -11.29 5.91 6.49
CA GLN A 20 -11.63 4.68 7.19
C GLN A 20 -11.06 4.63 8.62
N ASN A 21 -10.70 5.79 9.18
CA ASN A 21 -10.09 5.95 10.50
C ASN A 21 -8.75 5.21 10.69
N ALA A 22 -8.04 4.89 9.59
CA ALA A 22 -6.70 4.34 9.70
C ALA A 22 -5.68 5.45 10.00
N GLU A 23 -4.67 5.15 10.82
CA GLU A 23 -3.47 5.98 10.88
C GLU A 23 -2.60 5.71 9.65
N VAL A 24 -2.22 6.77 8.95
CA VAL A 24 -1.53 6.66 7.67
C VAL A 24 -0.20 7.40 7.70
N PHE A 25 0.85 6.65 7.38
CA PHE A 25 2.17 7.19 7.07
C PHE A 25 2.43 7.10 5.55
N PRO A 26 2.39 8.23 4.82
CA PRO A 26 2.76 8.29 3.42
C PRO A 26 4.29 8.18 3.24
N TYR A 27 4.73 7.36 2.31
CA TYR A 27 6.14 7.15 2.00
C TYR A 27 6.37 7.26 0.49
N TYR A 28 7.31 8.11 0.10
CA TYR A 28 7.63 8.35 -1.31
C TYR A 28 8.95 7.66 -1.68
N GLY A 29 8.88 6.61 -2.49
CA GLY A 29 10.03 5.76 -2.82
C GLY A 29 9.89 4.34 -2.27
N ILE A 30 11.03 3.68 -2.03
CA ILE A 30 11.11 2.29 -1.52
C ILE A 30 11.69 2.33 -0.11
N PRO A 31 10.93 1.95 0.93
CA PRO A 31 11.47 1.91 2.28
C PRO A 31 12.47 0.78 2.45
N MET A 32 13.55 1.05 3.19
CA MET A 32 14.48 0.03 3.65
C MET A 32 13.83 -0.82 4.75
N ASN A 33 14.36 -2.03 4.94
CA ASN A 33 13.84 -2.95 5.97
C ASN A 33 13.93 -2.35 7.38
N GLU A 34 14.97 -1.56 7.65
CA GLU A 34 15.15 -0.83 8.90
C GLU A 34 14.05 0.19 9.13
N GLU A 35 13.63 0.91 8.09
CA GLU A 35 12.54 1.88 8.17
C GLU A 35 11.20 1.18 8.42
N ILE A 36 10.93 0.08 7.71
CA ILE A 36 9.72 -0.74 7.95
C ILE A 36 9.71 -1.27 9.39
N THR A 37 10.87 -1.71 9.90
CA THR A 37 11.00 -2.20 11.27
C THR A 37 10.79 -1.07 12.29
N LEU A 38 11.35 0.12 12.02
CA LEU A 38 11.25 1.29 12.90
C LEU A 38 9.81 1.82 13.00
N PHE A 39 9.13 1.94 11.86
CA PHE A 39 7.75 2.44 11.81
C PHE A 39 6.71 1.36 12.14
N ALA A 40 7.10 0.09 12.10
CA ALA A 40 6.29 -1.08 12.43
C ALA A 40 4.83 -1.00 11.89
N PRO A 41 4.62 -0.76 10.57
CA PRO A 41 3.28 -0.58 10.05
C PRO A 41 2.48 -1.88 10.10
N HIS A 42 1.21 -1.79 10.49
CA HIS A 42 0.29 -2.93 10.48
C HIS A 42 0.07 -3.49 9.06
N ILE A 43 0.01 -2.61 8.06
CA ILE A 43 -0.20 -2.94 6.65
C ILE A 43 0.66 -2.03 5.77
N LEU A 44 1.18 -2.61 4.69
CA LEU A 44 1.82 -1.90 3.59
C LEU A 44 0.85 -1.77 2.40
N VAL A 45 0.61 -0.55 1.91
CA VAL A 45 -0.17 -0.32 0.70
C VAL A 45 0.76 0.19 -0.39
N PHE A 46 0.96 -0.58 -1.45
CA PHE A 46 1.86 -0.23 -2.54
C PHE A 46 1.11 0.35 -3.72
N CYS A 47 1.34 1.62 -4.02
CA CYS A 47 0.80 2.32 -5.18
C CYS A 47 1.66 2.03 -6.41
N LEU A 48 1.11 1.27 -7.35
CA LEU A 48 1.74 0.94 -8.62
C LEU A 48 1.75 2.14 -9.60
N PRO A 49 2.73 2.22 -10.51
CA PRO A 49 3.86 1.30 -10.66
C PRO A 49 4.89 1.48 -9.54
N ILE A 50 5.37 0.35 -9.02
CA ILE A 50 6.47 0.30 -8.07
C ILE A 50 7.66 -0.40 -8.71
N ASN A 51 8.88 -0.03 -8.33
CA ASN A 51 10.09 -0.60 -8.92
C ASN A 51 10.21 -2.08 -8.52
N GLU A 52 10.59 -2.93 -9.47
CA GLU A 52 10.81 -4.39 -9.33
C GLU A 52 11.74 -4.77 -8.18
N ALA A 53 12.61 -3.85 -7.75
CA ALA A 53 13.45 -4.03 -6.56
C ALA A 53 12.64 -4.39 -5.30
N LEU A 54 11.36 -4.00 -5.24
CA LEU A 54 10.48 -4.28 -4.11
C LEU A 54 9.89 -5.70 -4.11
N GLU A 55 9.78 -6.34 -5.28
CA GLU A 55 9.31 -7.73 -5.42
C GLU A 55 10.27 -8.73 -4.75
N HIS A 56 11.53 -8.31 -4.55
CA HIS A 56 12.58 -9.11 -3.93
C HIS A 56 12.66 -8.93 -2.41
N HIS A 57 11.92 -7.98 -1.83
CA HIS A 57 11.82 -7.84 -0.39
C HIS A 57 10.84 -8.87 0.16
N SER A 58 11.33 -9.80 0.99
CA SER A 58 10.47 -10.65 1.82
C SER A 58 9.81 -9.80 2.90
N LEU A 59 8.71 -9.15 2.53
CA LEU A 59 7.90 -8.36 3.46
C LEU A 59 7.13 -9.32 4.36
N LEU A 60 7.43 -9.27 5.66
CA LEU A 60 6.70 -10.05 6.67
C LEU A 60 5.35 -9.41 7.01
N GLN A 61 5.17 -8.13 6.69
CA GLN A 61 3.92 -7.41 6.90
C GLN A 61 2.91 -7.71 5.79
N PRO A 62 1.61 -7.79 6.12
CA PRO A 62 0.57 -7.86 5.11
C PRO A 62 0.65 -6.68 4.13
N CYS A 63 0.40 -6.95 2.84
CA CYS A 63 0.45 -5.94 1.80
C CYS A 63 -0.79 -5.91 0.92
N ILE A 64 -1.12 -4.72 0.42
CA ILE A 64 -2.18 -4.46 -0.55
C ILE A 64 -1.57 -3.68 -1.71
N PHE A 65 -1.80 -4.14 -2.94
CA PHE A 65 -1.35 -3.42 -4.13
C PHE A 65 -2.49 -2.57 -4.69
N TRP A 66 -2.25 -1.28 -4.82
CA TRP A 66 -3.15 -0.31 -5.46
C TRP A 66 -2.68 -0.02 -6.88
N SER A 67 -3.55 -0.18 -7.87
CA SER A 67 -3.27 0.20 -9.26
C SER A 67 -4.38 1.11 -9.78
N GLU A 68 -4.01 2.26 -10.35
CA GLU A 68 -4.97 3.10 -11.11
C GLU A 68 -5.10 2.63 -12.55
N GLN A 69 -4.17 1.80 -13.02
CA GLN A 69 -4.25 1.18 -14.34
C GLN A 69 -5.04 -0.12 -14.29
N PRO A 70 -5.76 -0.48 -15.38
CA PRO A 70 -6.44 -1.76 -15.48
C PRO A 70 -5.46 -2.90 -15.20
N LYS A 71 -5.93 -3.95 -14.50
CA LYS A 71 -5.13 -5.09 -14.06
C LYS A 71 -4.26 -5.62 -15.20
N ASN A 72 -2.95 -5.46 -15.10
CA ASN A 72 -2.02 -6.35 -15.76
C ASN A 72 -2.07 -7.68 -14.98
N GLU A 73 -2.20 -8.80 -15.67
CA GLU A 73 -2.71 -10.06 -15.12
C GLU A 73 -1.85 -10.71 -14.03
N ASP A 74 -0.66 -10.18 -13.76
CA ASP A 74 0.35 -10.86 -12.93
C ASP A 74 0.25 -10.57 -11.43
N LEU A 75 -0.42 -9.48 -11.00
CA LEU A 75 -0.50 -9.11 -9.57
C LEU A 75 -1.94 -8.74 -9.12
N PRO A 76 -2.49 -9.39 -8.08
CA PRO A 76 -3.80 -9.04 -7.55
C PRO A 76 -3.76 -7.64 -6.92
N SER A 77 -4.30 -6.66 -7.63
CA SER A 77 -4.40 -5.27 -7.20
C SER A 77 -5.85 -4.81 -7.06
N VAL A 78 -6.04 -3.80 -6.21
CA VAL A 78 -7.29 -3.06 -6.05
C VAL A 78 -7.19 -1.72 -6.77
N ASN A 79 -8.32 -1.23 -7.29
CA ASN A 79 -8.34 0.04 -8.03
C ASN A 79 -9.48 0.98 -7.60
N THR A 80 -10.32 0.55 -6.65
CA THR A 80 -11.37 1.38 -6.06
C THR A 80 -11.21 1.55 -4.56
N PRO A 81 -11.67 2.67 -3.98
CA PRO A 81 -11.67 2.86 -2.52
C PRO A 81 -12.41 1.76 -1.77
N THR A 82 -13.50 1.23 -2.35
CA THR A 82 -14.29 0.15 -1.75
C THR A 82 -13.50 -1.16 -1.69
N GLU A 83 -12.81 -1.54 -2.77
CA GLU A 83 -11.95 -2.72 -2.77
C GLU A 83 -10.79 -2.58 -1.77
N LEU A 84 -10.17 -1.40 -1.71
CA LEU A 84 -9.13 -1.09 -0.74
C LEU A 84 -9.67 -1.25 0.70
N TYR A 85 -10.85 -0.72 0.99
CA TYR A 85 -11.49 -0.88 2.29
C TYR A 85 -11.73 -2.36 2.64
N THR A 86 -12.33 -3.12 1.73
CA THR A 86 -12.58 -4.55 1.95
C THR A 86 -11.28 -5.29 2.28
N ARG A 87 -10.19 -5.03 1.54
CA ARG A 87 -8.89 -5.63 1.82
C ARG A 87 -8.28 -5.18 3.14
N LEU A 88 -8.44 -3.91 3.51
CA LEU A 88 -7.98 -3.42 4.82
C LEU A 88 -8.70 -4.14 5.97
N GLN A 89 -10.02 -4.37 5.88
CA GLN A 89 -10.78 -5.10 6.90
C GLN A 89 -10.34 -6.57 6.99
N GLU A 90 -10.23 -7.27 5.84
CA GLU A 90 -9.79 -8.67 5.79
C GLU A 90 -8.42 -8.88 6.44
N VAL A 91 -7.49 -7.96 6.19
CA VAL A 91 -6.11 -8.06 6.69
C VAL A 91 -5.99 -7.65 8.15
N LEU A 92 -6.72 -6.62 8.60
CA LEU A 92 -6.70 -6.18 9.99
C LEU A 92 -7.56 -7.04 10.92
N GLN A 93 -8.40 -7.94 10.38
CA GLN A 93 -9.41 -8.68 11.15
C GLN A 93 -10.32 -7.77 11.99
N LEU A 94 -10.62 -6.58 11.46
CA LEU A 94 -11.62 -5.65 11.99
C LEU A 94 -13.01 -6.03 11.45
#